data_AF-A0A7S2TPU9-F1
#
_entry.id   AF-A0A7S2TPU9-F1
#
_cell.length_a   1.000
_cell.length_b   1.000
_cell.length_c   1.000
_cell.angle_alpha   90.00
_cell.angle_beta   90.00
_cell.angle_gamma   90.00
#
_symmetry.space_group_name_H-M   'P 1'
#
loop_
_entity.id
_entity.type
_entity.pdbx_description
1 polymer ?
#
loop_
_entity_poly.entity_id
_entity_poly.type
_entity_poly.pdbx_seq_one_letter_code
_entity_poly.pdbx_strand_id
1 'polypeptide(L)'
;RESAGSKGGSVFILGPGRELPKCGHIHKLGPGKMENGMRKPIEDFKENDFVMIVGGGTQIDAGEEQWNVVDANFIAGYMPFASDREIWDLEPINDWMVLKEEKPSETTKSGLFLNQPLAGQTALAEVVKVGPGAKDPLTKKVVPMEYKPGDKVMFRPDNIKSYEDEEGQRYLLLRQRDMILKAE
;
A
#
# COMPACT_ATOMS: atom_id res chain seq x y z
N ARG A 1 24.57 6.57 16.96
CA ARG A 1 23.19 6.09 16.75
C ARG A 1 22.73 6.68 15.43
N GLU A 2 22.90 5.96 14.33
CA GLU A 2 22.27 6.34 13.05
C GLU A 2 20.77 6.20 13.25
N SER A 3 20.07 7.33 13.35
CA SER A 3 18.61 7.34 13.27
C SER A 3 18.26 6.72 11.93
N ALA A 4 17.42 5.67 11.94
CA ALA A 4 16.83 5.10 10.74
C ALA A 4 16.15 6.23 9.95
N GLY A 5 16.90 6.80 8.99
CA GLY A 5 16.43 7.89 8.17
C GLY A 5 15.32 7.35 7.28
N SER A 6 14.17 8.01 7.31
CA SER A 6 13.08 7.81 6.36
C SER A 6 13.63 7.63 4.94
N LYS A 7 13.28 6.53 4.28
CA LYS A 7 13.79 6.23 2.93
C LYS A 7 13.06 7.04 1.85
N GLY A 8 11.95 7.70 2.16
CA GLY A 8 11.05 8.36 1.19
C GLY A 8 10.76 9.85 1.44
N GLY A 9 11.19 10.41 2.58
CA GLY A 9 10.71 11.72 3.02
C GLY A 9 9.38 11.59 3.78
N SER A 10 8.99 12.63 4.51
CA SER A 10 7.79 12.60 5.35
C SER A 10 6.67 13.47 4.78
N VAL A 11 5.44 12.99 4.84
CA VAL A 11 4.22 13.77 4.60
C VAL A 11 3.47 13.98 5.92
N PHE A 12 2.74 15.08 6.03
CA PHE A 12 1.97 15.44 7.21
C PHE A 12 0.49 15.35 6.89
N ILE A 13 -0.24 14.62 7.73
CA ILE A 13 -1.67 14.37 7.58
C ILE A 13 -2.34 14.71 8.91
N LEU A 14 -3.36 15.57 8.85
CA LEU A 14 -4.12 15.97 10.03
C LEU A 14 -4.94 14.78 10.55
N GLY A 15 -4.96 14.56 11.87
CA GLY A 15 -5.79 13.52 12.45
C GLY A 15 -5.78 13.52 13.98
N PRO A 16 -6.90 13.88 14.64
CA PRO A 16 -7.06 13.65 16.07
C PRO A 16 -7.28 12.15 16.30
N GLY A 17 -6.34 11.49 16.98
CA GLY A 17 -6.48 10.07 17.26
C GLY A 17 -5.16 9.37 17.50
N ARG A 18 -5.12 8.46 18.47
CA ARG A 18 -3.94 7.61 18.75
C ARG A 18 -3.56 6.70 17.57
N GLU A 19 -4.45 6.54 16.59
CA GLU A 19 -4.28 5.67 15.44
C GLU A 19 -4.26 6.46 14.13
N LEU A 20 -3.36 6.04 13.25
CA LEU A 20 -3.18 6.63 11.93
C LEU A 20 -4.42 6.32 11.05
N PRO A 21 -5.03 7.31 10.39
CA PRO A 21 -6.16 7.03 9.51
C PRO A 21 -5.73 6.18 8.31
N LYS A 22 -6.66 5.38 7.76
CA LYS A 22 -6.42 4.57 6.55
C LYS A 22 -6.14 5.46 5.32
N CYS A 23 -6.85 6.57 5.21
CA CYS A 23 -6.69 7.55 4.13
C CYS A 23 -6.72 8.97 4.71
N GLY A 24 -6.14 9.93 3.99
CA GLY A 24 -6.18 11.34 4.41
C GLY A 24 -5.60 12.30 3.38
N HIS A 25 -5.92 13.58 3.54
CA HIS A 25 -5.29 14.64 2.75
C HIS A 25 -3.88 14.92 3.26
N ILE A 26 -2.92 14.94 2.33
CA ILE A 26 -1.59 15.49 2.58
C ILE A 26 -1.75 16.99 2.82
N HIS A 27 -1.56 17.43 4.06
CA HIS A 27 -1.62 18.85 4.40
C HIS A 27 -0.29 19.54 4.09
N LYS A 28 0.82 18.82 4.29
CA LYS A 28 2.14 19.38 4.08
C LYS A 28 3.13 18.32 3.63
N LEU A 29 4.02 18.72 2.73
CA LEU A 29 5.19 17.93 2.38
C LEU A 29 6.35 18.32 3.28
N GLY A 30 6.98 17.31 3.87
CA GLY A 30 8.23 17.50 4.58
C GLY A 30 9.35 17.92 3.62
N PRO A 31 10.52 18.26 4.17
CA PRO A 31 11.66 18.75 3.41
C PRO A 31 12.33 17.67 2.53
N GLY A 32 11.66 16.53 2.31
CA GLY A 32 12.16 15.41 1.54
C GLY A 32 13.34 14.68 2.19
N LYS A 33 14.03 13.89 1.38
CA LYS A 33 15.04 12.91 1.81
C LYS A 33 16.46 13.45 1.62
N MET A 34 17.37 13.11 2.54
CA MET A 34 18.80 13.27 2.28
C MET A 34 19.32 12.11 1.40
N GLU A 35 19.91 12.44 0.26
CA GLU A 35 20.52 11.49 -0.67
C GLU A 35 21.85 12.06 -1.19
N ASN A 36 22.95 11.34 -0.97
CA ASN A 36 24.31 11.76 -1.36
C ASN A 36 24.69 13.17 -0.86
N GLY A 37 24.32 13.50 0.38
CA GLY A 37 24.60 14.81 0.98
C GLY A 37 23.70 15.95 0.50
N MET A 38 22.81 15.70 -0.48
CA MET A 38 21.85 16.68 -0.98
C MET A 38 20.44 16.32 -0.51
N ARG A 39 19.64 17.36 -0.21
CA ARG A 39 18.22 17.21 0.12
C ARG A 39 17.42 17.14 -1.17
N LYS A 40 16.75 16.02 -1.41
CA LYS A 40 15.81 15.84 -2.52
C LYS A 40 14.37 16.03 -2.04
N PRO A 41 13.60 16.95 -2.63
CA PRO A 41 12.20 17.16 -2.26
C PRO A 41 11.35 15.94 -2.62
N ILE A 42 10.15 15.89 -2.03
CA ILE A 42 9.14 14.90 -2.40
C ILE A 42 8.48 15.38 -3.69
N GLU A 43 8.67 14.64 -4.78
CA GLU A 43 8.13 14.97 -6.12
C GLU A 43 6.88 14.15 -6.47
N ASP A 44 6.67 13.03 -5.76
CA ASP A 44 5.59 12.09 -6.03
C ASP A 44 4.24 12.52 -5.43
N PHE A 45 4.22 13.57 -4.61
CA PHE A 45 3.01 14.01 -3.93
C PHE A 45 2.91 15.52 -3.92
N LYS A 46 1.68 16.01 -3.78
CA LYS A 46 1.33 17.42 -3.62
C LYS A 46 0.46 17.59 -2.38
N GLU A 47 0.45 18.81 -1.86
CA GLU A 47 -0.52 19.19 -0.84
C GLU A 47 -1.94 19.06 -1.40
N ASN A 48 -2.87 18.63 -0.56
CA ASN A 48 -4.25 18.25 -0.82
C ASN A 48 -4.48 16.92 -1.54
N ASP A 49 -3.44 16.23 -2.00
CA ASP A 49 -3.60 14.86 -2.51
C ASP A 49 -4.25 14.00 -1.42
N PHE A 50 -5.32 13.28 -1.78
CA PHE A 50 -5.97 12.32 -0.89
C PHE A 50 -5.39 10.93 -1.14
N VAL A 51 -4.72 10.39 -0.12
CA VAL A 51 -3.86 9.22 -0.27
C VAL A 51 -4.24 8.10 0.68
N MET A 52 -3.93 6.87 0.28
CA MET A 52 -4.09 5.69 1.12
C MET A 52 -2.77 5.35 1.85
N ILE A 53 -2.88 5.15 3.16
CA ILE A 53 -1.77 4.89 4.06
C ILE A 53 -1.77 3.42 4.49
N VAL A 54 -0.66 2.75 4.21
CA VAL A 54 -0.48 1.31 4.42
C VAL A 54 0.53 0.95 5.51
N GLY A 55 1.27 1.92 6.05
CA GLY A 55 2.22 1.69 7.13
C GLY A 55 1.96 2.54 8.36
N GLY A 56 2.98 2.65 9.21
CA GLY A 56 2.91 3.43 10.44
C GLY A 56 3.27 4.91 10.21
N GLY A 57 2.89 5.74 11.18
CA GLY A 57 3.27 7.15 11.26
C GLY A 57 3.73 7.48 12.68
N THR A 58 4.36 8.64 12.82
CA THR A 58 4.65 9.24 14.13
C THR A 58 3.65 10.34 14.39
N GLN A 59 3.00 10.32 15.54
CA GLN A 59 2.14 11.41 15.95
C GLN A 59 2.98 12.53 16.57
N ILE A 60 2.70 13.77 16.18
CA ILE A 60 3.28 14.97 16.78
C ILE A 60 2.16 15.93 17.19
N ASP A 61 2.30 16.52 18.37
CA ASP A 61 1.43 17.59 18.83
C ASP A 61 2.07 18.94 18.44
N ALA A 62 1.32 19.77 17.72
CA ALA A 62 1.77 21.10 17.31
C ALA A 62 0.65 22.13 17.59
N GLY A 63 0.72 22.78 18.75
CA GLY A 63 -0.34 23.66 19.23
C GLY A 63 -1.55 22.86 19.72
N GLU A 64 -2.75 23.23 19.26
CA GLU A 64 -4.00 22.51 19.57
C GLU A 64 -4.28 21.35 18.60
N GLU A 65 -3.45 21.19 17.56
CA GLU A 65 -3.63 20.19 16.51
C GLU A 65 -2.68 19.00 16.68
N GLN A 66 -3.21 17.81 16.37
CA GLN A 66 -2.44 16.58 16.31
C GLN A 66 -2.19 16.19 14.85
N TRP A 67 -0.94 15.90 14.56
CA TRP A 67 -0.46 15.59 13.22
C TRP A 67 0.10 14.18 13.16
N ASN A 68 -0.21 13.51 12.07
CA ASN A 68 0.42 12.25 11.71
C ASN A 68 1.51 12.50 10.67
N VAL A 69 2.74 12.15 11.03
CA VAL A 69 3.91 12.21 10.15
C VAL A 69 4.14 10.82 9.56
N VAL A 70 3.95 10.69 8.26
CA VAL A 70 3.99 9.40 7.55
C VAL A 70 5.16 9.40 6.58
N ASP A 71 5.94 8.32 6.55
CA ASP A 71 6.95 8.14 5.50
C ASP A 71 6.24 7.93 4.16
N ALA A 72 6.66 8.66 3.12
CA ALA A 72 6.10 8.57 1.78
C ALA A 72 6.07 7.13 1.22
N ASN A 73 6.97 6.23 1.67
CA ASN A 73 6.96 4.81 1.29
C ASN A 73 5.77 4.02 1.84
N PHE A 74 5.10 4.55 2.86
CA PHE A 74 3.88 3.99 3.43
C PHE A 74 2.61 4.51 2.78
N ILE A 75 2.74 5.26 1.67
CA ILE A 75 1.62 5.61 0.82
C ILE A 75 1.54 4.59 -0.31
N ALA A 76 0.36 4.01 -0.53
CA ALA A 76 0.14 3.00 -1.55
C ALA A 76 -0.42 3.54 -2.86
N GLY A 77 -1.06 4.72 -2.83
CA GLY A 77 -1.68 5.31 -4.00
C GLY A 77 -2.59 6.48 -3.67
N TYR A 78 -3.17 7.05 -4.73
CA TYR A 78 -4.18 8.10 -4.63
C TYR A 78 -5.58 7.50 -4.59
N MET A 79 -6.48 8.19 -3.91
CA MET A 79 -7.90 7.83 -3.82
C MET A 79 -8.70 8.94 -4.53
N PRO A 80 -9.14 8.74 -5.79
CA PRO A 80 -9.63 9.82 -6.66
C PRO A 80 -10.93 10.49 -6.19
N PHE A 81 -11.73 9.81 -5.38
CA PHE A 81 -13.04 10.30 -4.93
C PHE A 81 -13.08 10.75 -3.47
N ALA A 82 -11.93 10.96 -2.83
CA ALA A 82 -11.85 11.27 -1.39
C ALA A 82 -12.62 10.28 -0.49
N SER A 83 -12.78 9.04 -0.95
CA SER A 83 -13.53 7.96 -0.31
C SER A 83 -12.60 6.80 -0.05
N ASP A 84 -12.71 6.16 1.12
CA ASP A 84 -11.94 4.96 1.48
C ASP A 84 -12.79 3.67 1.42
N ARG A 85 -14.04 3.78 0.94
CA ARG A 85 -15.01 2.69 0.84
C ARG A 85 -14.56 1.60 -0.12
N GLU A 86 -14.09 2.02 -1.29
CA GLU A 86 -13.87 1.14 -2.42
C GLU A 86 -12.37 1.07 -2.71
N ILE A 87 -11.70 0.04 -2.20
CA ILE A 87 -10.24 -0.10 -2.37
C ILE A 87 -9.84 -0.24 -3.86
N TRP A 88 -10.74 -0.75 -4.70
CA TRP A 88 -10.51 -0.87 -6.14
C TRP A 88 -10.48 0.50 -6.83
N ASP A 89 -10.92 1.59 -6.20
CA ASP A 89 -10.73 2.94 -6.73
C ASP A 89 -9.31 3.46 -6.56
N LEU A 90 -8.50 2.82 -5.69
CA LEU A 90 -7.10 3.17 -5.50
C LEU A 90 -6.39 3.21 -6.85
N GLU A 91 -5.63 4.28 -7.08
CA GLU A 91 -4.65 4.39 -8.14
C GLU A 91 -3.28 4.05 -7.54
N PRO A 92 -2.80 2.81 -7.67
CA PRO A 92 -1.58 2.40 -6.97
C PRO A 92 -0.37 3.13 -7.55
N ILE A 93 0.58 3.45 -6.69
CA ILE A 93 1.87 4.03 -7.09
C ILE A 93 3.00 3.02 -6.91
N ASN A 94 4.17 3.32 -7.47
CA ASN A 94 5.34 2.45 -7.38
C ASN A 94 5.01 1.00 -7.75
N ASP A 95 5.46 0.04 -6.95
CA ASP A 95 5.25 -1.40 -7.12
C ASP A 95 4.01 -1.93 -6.42
N TRP A 96 3.07 -1.08 -5.99
CA TRP A 96 1.82 -1.50 -5.35
C TRP A 96 0.81 -2.06 -6.36
N MET A 97 -0.01 -2.99 -5.90
CA MET A 97 -1.06 -3.68 -6.67
C MET A 97 -2.29 -3.87 -5.81
N VAL A 98 -3.46 -3.72 -6.44
CA VAL A 98 -4.74 -4.18 -5.89
C VAL A 98 -5.05 -5.54 -6.48
N LEU A 99 -5.29 -6.52 -5.62
CA LEU A 99 -5.63 -7.88 -5.99
C LEU A 99 -7.02 -8.23 -5.49
N LYS A 100 -7.73 -9.08 -6.22
CA LYS A 100 -8.99 -9.71 -5.82
C LYS A 100 -8.67 -11.13 -5.38
N GLU A 101 -8.81 -11.42 -4.09
CA GLU A 101 -8.49 -12.75 -3.56
C GLU A 101 -9.47 -13.79 -4.11
N GLU A 102 -8.92 -14.90 -4.61
CA GLU A 102 -9.76 -16.03 -4.99
C GLU A 102 -10.19 -16.76 -3.72
N LYS A 103 -11.50 -17.03 -3.59
CA LYS A 103 -11.99 -17.83 -2.48
C LYS A 103 -11.32 -19.21 -2.52
N PRO A 104 -10.82 -19.74 -1.39
CA PRO A 104 -10.25 -21.07 -1.35
C PRO A 104 -11.25 -22.09 -1.91
N SER A 105 -10.78 -23.01 -2.76
CA SER A 105 -11.60 -24.12 -3.25
C SER A 105 -12.22 -24.87 -2.06
N GLU A 106 -13.54 -24.86 -2.00
CA GLU A 106 -14.38 -25.34 -0.89
C GLU A 106 -14.42 -26.87 -0.77
N THR A 107 -13.31 -27.60 -0.84
CA THR A 107 -13.29 -29.00 -0.37
C THR A 107 -11.88 -29.53 -0.19
N THR A 108 -11.48 -29.76 1.05
CA THR A 108 -10.53 -30.85 1.31
C THR A 108 -11.23 -32.17 0.98
N LYS A 109 -10.51 -33.20 0.51
CA LYS A 109 -11.08 -34.55 0.25
C LYS A 109 -11.82 -35.16 1.46
N SER A 110 -11.70 -34.56 2.65
CA SER A 110 -12.34 -34.90 3.92
C SER A 110 -13.60 -34.10 4.28
N GLY A 111 -14.05 -33.16 3.44
CA GLY A 111 -15.30 -32.41 3.68
C GLY A 111 -15.21 -31.31 4.75
N LEU A 112 -14.01 -30.87 5.12
CA LEU A 112 -13.82 -29.79 6.09
C LEU A 112 -13.79 -28.43 5.37
N PHE A 113 -14.72 -27.55 5.72
CA PHE A 113 -14.73 -26.14 5.31
C PHE A 113 -13.62 -25.37 6.06
N LEU A 114 -12.66 -24.82 5.32
CA LEU A 114 -11.65 -23.89 5.84
C LEU A 114 -11.95 -22.50 5.27
N ASN A 115 -12.48 -21.61 6.10
CA ASN A 115 -12.92 -20.28 5.67
C ASN A 115 -11.76 -19.30 5.43
N GLN A 116 -10.50 -19.69 5.67
CA GLN A 116 -9.30 -18.87 5.45
C GLN A 116 -8.08 -19.74 5.09
N PRO A 117 -7.15 -19.23 4.26
CA PRO A 117 -5.85 -19.86 4.07
C PRO A 117 -5.13 -20.01 5.42
N LEU A 118 -4.62 -21.21 5.73
CA LEU A 118 -3.79 -21.43 6.92
C LEU A 118 -2.47 -20.65 6.78
N ALA A 119 -1.98 -20.06 7.87
CA ALA A 119 -0.68 -19.40 7.90
C ALA A 119 0.41 -20.32 7.33
N GLY A 120 1.22 -19.79 6.40
CA GLY A 120 2.23 -20.55 5.67
C GLY A 120 1.76 -21.30 4.41
N GLN A 121 0.45 -21.34 4.12
CA GLN A 121 -0.05 -21.83 2.82
C GLN A 121 -0.05 -20.72 1.78
N THR A 122 0.07 -21.11 0.50
CA THR A 122 -0.05 -20.16 -0.61
C THR A 122 -1.52 -19.86 -0.91
N ALA A 123 -1.81 -18.62 -1.29
CA ALA A 123 -3.12 -18.15 -1.70
C ALA A 123 -3.06 -17.66 -3.16
N LEU A 124 -4.22 -17.68 -3.83
CA LEU A 124 -4.39 -17.19 -5.20
C LEU A 124 -5.18 -15.89 -5.21
N ALA A 125 -4.83 -15.00 -6.13
CA ALA A 125 -5.59 -13.79 -6.39
C ALA A 125 -5.47 -13.38 -7.86
N GLU A 126 -6.43 -12.59 -8.32
CA GLU A 126 -6.41 -11.93 -9.62
C GLU A 126 -5.95 -10.49 -9.46
N VAL A 127 -5.05 -10.03 -10.34
CA VAL A 127 -4.59 -8.64 -10.36
C VAL A 127 -5.69 -7.74 -10.91
N VAL A 128 -6.11 -6.74 -10.13
CA VAL A 128 -7.14 -5.77 -10.52
C VAL A 128 -6.50 -4.49 -11.06
N LYS A 129 -5.51 -3.95 -10.33
CA LYS A 129 -4.76 -2.74 -10.70
C LYS A 129 -3.30 -2.88 -10.32
N VAL A 130 -2.44 -2.24 -11.10
CA VAL A 130 -1.00 -2.15 -10.84
C VAL A 130 -0.56 -0.70 -10.89
N GLY A 131 0.44 -0.36 -10.07
CA GLY A 131 1.11 0.92 -10.17
C GLY A 131 2.02 1.01 -11.40
N PRO A 132 2.66 2.17 -11.63
CA PRO A 132 3.57 2.36 -12.76
C PRO A 132 4.87 1.54 -12.65
N GLY A 133 5.21 1.04 -11.46
CA GLY A 133 6.46 0.36 -11.16
C GLY A 133 7.39 1.17 -10.26
N ALA A 134 8.33 0.50 -9.60
CA ALA A 134 9.26 1.15 -8.67
C ALA A 134 10.33 1.97 -9.40
N LYS A 135 10.70 3.12 -8.84
CA LYS A 135 11.85 3.90 -9.34
C LYS A 135 13.16 3.24 -8.93
N ASP A 136 14.04 3.02 -9.89
CA ASP A 136 15.40 2.56 -9.64
C ASP A 136 16.17 3.63 -8.82
N PRO A 137 16.79 3.25 -7.68
CA PRO A 137 17.44 4.22 -6.81
C PRO A 137 18.58 5.02 -7.46
N LEU A 138 19.28 4.41 -8.43
CA LEU A 138 20.48 4.97 -9.07
C LEU A 138 20.13 5.77 -10.32
N THR A 139 19.33 5.17 -11.21
CA THR A 139 19.01 5.72 -12.53
C THR A 139 17.75 6.60 -12.52
N LYS A 140 16.94 6.52 -11.46
CA LYS A 140 15.63 7.19 -11.32
C LYS A 140 14.60 6.80 -12.39
N LYS A 141 14.90 5.82 -13.24
CA LYS A 141 13.95 5.28 -14.21
C LYS A 141 12.94 4.40 -13.50
N VAL A 142 11.71 4.42 -14.01
CA VAL A 142 10.66 3.50 -13.57
C VAL A 142 11.00 2.11 -14.11
N VAL A 143 11.10 1.14 -13.20
CA VAL A 143 11.13 -0.29 -13.53
C VAL A 143 9.67 -0.73 -13.64
N PRO A 144 9.18 -1.06 -14.85
CA PRO A 144 7.76 -1.35 -15.05
C PRO A 144 7.33 -2.61 -14.29
N MET A 145 6.04 -2.69 -14.03
CA MET A 145 5.43 -3.88 -13.41
C MET A 145 5.56 -5.10 -14.34
N GLU A 146 5.81 -6.25 -13.74
CA GLU A 146 5.79 -7.57 -14.40
C GLU A 146 4.37 -8.12 -14.54
N TYR A 147 3.47 -7.66 -13.67
CA TYR A 147 2.07 -8.04 -13.62
C TYR A 147 1.18 -7.00 -14.31
N LYS A 148 0.04 -7.47 -14.84
CA LYS A 148 -1.00 -6.63 -15.44
C LYS A 148 -2.38 -7.05 -14.94
N PRO A 149 -3.40 -6.18 -15.04
CA PRO A 149 -4.79 -6.55 -14.73
C PRO A 149 -5.22 -7.85 -15.44
N GLY A 150 -5.90 -8.71 -14.70
CA GLY A 150 -6.34 -10.05 -15.13
C GLY A 150 -5.32 -11.17 -14.94
N ASP A 151 -4.07 -10.87 -14.58
CA ASP A 151 -3.09 -11.90 -14.25
C ASP A 151 -3.48 -12.62 -12.94
N LYS A 152 -3.33 -13.94 -12.91
CA LYS A 152 -3.43 -14.71 -11.66
C LYS A 152 -2.08 -14.79 -10.98
N VAL A 153 -2.06 -14.63 -9.67
CA VAL A 153 -0.83 -14.59 -8.87
C VAL A 153 -0.95 -15.45 -7.63
N MET A 154 0.18 -16.03 -7.23
CA MET A 154 0.31 -16.79 -6.00
C MET A 154 1.19 -16.05 -5.00
N PHE A 155 0.76 -15.96 -3.74
CA PHE A 155 1.46 -15.26 -2.67
C PHE A 155 1.27 -15.99 -1.32
N ARG A 156 2.00 -15.57 -0.27
CA ARG A 156 1.77 -16.04 1.10
C ARG A 156 0.99 -15.00 1.90
N PRO A 157 -0.12 -15.35 2.56
CA PRO A 157 -1.05 -14.40 3.20
C PRO A 157 -0.53 -13.75 4.50
N ASP A 158 0.77 -13.70 4.72
CA ASP A 158 1.34 -13.30 6.01
C ASP A 158 1.38 -11.76 6.16
N ASN A 159 0.66 -11.25 7.17
CA ASN A 159 0.58 -9.81 7.52
C ASN A 159 0.10 -8.88 6.38
N ILE A 160 -0.88 -9.34 5.60
CA ILE A 160 -1.41 -8.60 4.46
C ILE A 160 -2.54 -7.66 4.87
N LYS A 161 -2.57 -6.48 4.25
CA LYS A 161 -3.72 -5.59 4.33
C LYS A 161 -4.83 -6.08 3.38
N SER A 162 -5.96 -6.47 3.96
CA SER A 162 -7.15 -6.90 3.25
C SER A 162 -8.33 -5.95 3.48
N TYR A 163 -9.21 -5.86 2.50
CA TYR A 163 -10.42 -5.05 2.50
C TYR A 163 -11.56 -5.88 1.93
N GLU A 164 -12.76 -5.78 2.49
CA GLU A 164 -13.94 -6.51 2.01
C GLU A 164 -14.95 -5.51 1.44
N ASP A 165 -15.60 -5.87 0.33
CA ASP A 165 -16.74 -5.14 -0.18
C ASP A 165 -18.05 -5.56 0.49
N GLU A 166 -19.16 -4.95 0.06
CA GLU A 166 -20.50 -5.24 0.60
C GLU A 166 -20.96 -6.69 0.33
N GLU A 167 -20.38 -7.35 -0.67
CA GLU A 167 -20.66 -8.74 -1.05
C GLU A 167 -19.72 -9.75 -0.35
N GLY A 168 -18.80 -9.27 0.49
CA GLY A 168 -17.80 -10.09 1.18
C GLY A 168 -16.67 -10.59 0.27
N GLN A 169 -16.50 -10.00 -0.91
CA GLN A 169 -15.32 -10.24 -1.73
C GLN A 169 -14.11 -9.50 -1.14
N ARG A 170 -13.04 -10.25 -0.91
CA ARG A 170 -11.81 -9.72 -0.32
C ARG A 170 -10.85 -9.21 -1.39
N TYR A 171 -10.33 -8.02 -1.15
CA TYR A 171 -9.30 -7.36 -1.93
C TYR A 171 -8.06 -7.18 -1.09
N LEU A 172 -6.90 -7.31 -1.71
CA LEU A 172 -5.60 -7.27 -1.05
C LEU A 172 -4.76 -6.15 -1.65
N LEU A 173 -3.98 -5.50 -0.80
CA LEU A 173 -3.02 -4.49 -1.22
C LEU A 173 -1.60 -4.97 -0.93
N LEU A 174 -0.88 -5.28 -2.00
CA LEU A 174 0.44 -5.90 -1.94
C LEU A 174 1.39 -5.28 -2.95
N ARG A 175 2.69 -5.49 -2.76
CA ARG A 175 3.69 -5.12 -3.75
C ARG A 175 3.96 -6.28 -4.70
N GLN A 176 4.42 -5.98 -5.91
CA GLN A 176 4.87 -7.00 -6.86
C GLN A 176 5.90 -7.96 -6.26
N ARG A 177 6.82 -7.46 -5.43
CA ARG A 177 7.85 -8.28 -4.77
C ARG A 177 7.29 -9.31 -3.76
N ASP A 178 6.04 -9.16 -3.34
CA ASP A 178 5.39 -10.06 -2.39
C ASP A 178 4.81 -11.30 -3.11
N MET A 179 4.82 -11.30 -4.45
CA MET A 179 4.35 -12.40 -5.27
C MET A 179 5.43 -13.50 -5.38
N ILE A 180 4.98 -14.76 -5.36
CA ILE A 180 5.85 -15.93 -5.53
C ILE A 180 6.00 -16.26 -7.00
N LEU A 181 4.87 -16.34 -7.71
CA LEU A 181 4.83 -16.67 -9.13
C LEU A 181 3.52 -16.20 -9.75
N LYS A 182 3.55 -16.08 -11.08
CA LYS A 182 2.36 -15.93 -11.91
C LYS A 182 1.74 -17.31 -12.12
N ALA A 183 0.45 -17.44 -11.81
CA ALA A 183 -0.31 -18.66 -12.07
C ALA A 183 -0.82 -18.65 -13.53
N GLU A 184 -0.79 -19.82 -14.17
CA GLU A 184 -1.32 -20.04 -15.53
C GLU A 184 -2.83 -20.31 -15.51
#